data_AF-A0A7X5UZD4-F1
#
_entry.id   AF-A0A7X5UZD4-F1
#
_cell.length_a   1.000
_cell.length_b   1.000
_cell.length_c   1.000
_cell.angle_alpha   90.00
_cell.angle_beta   90.00
_cell.angle_gamma   90.00
#
_symmetry.space_group_name_H-M   'P 1'
#
loop_
_entity.id
_entity.type
_entity.pdbx_description
1 polymer ?
#
loop_
_entity_poly.entity_id
_entity_poly.type
_entity_poly.pdbx_seq_one_letter_code
_entity_poly.pdbx_strand_id
1 'polypeptide(L)'
;MTVSATLTALPELQPEDPGARLLLFGVRQMGAHGIHDACTAHAFVTAFGKGFRRPLVLLRALMQEMSAMSAGPIQIAPWCCARMTGAESALLQVLGRVRTQPQVSAVLLADMLGVRDATGVLITAHALANSFADMGLALDQ
;
A
#
# COMPACT_ATOMS: atom_id res chain seq x y z
N MET A 1 -14.34 25.07 15.28
CA MET A 1 -14.03 25.19 13.84
C MET A 1 -14.13 23.81 13.22
N THR A 2 -15.26 23.50 12.60
CA THR A 2 -15.47 22.28 11.81
C THR A 2 -14.96 22.53 10.41
N VAL A 3 -13.84 21.91 10.04
CA VAL A 3 -13.37 21.90 8.65
C VAL A 3 -14.22 20.87 7.91
N SER A 4 -15.27 21.34 7.22
CA SER A 4 -15.91 20.57 6.15
C SER A 4 -14.90 20.46 5.01
N ALA A 5 -14.11 19.38 5.01
CA ALA A 5 -13.38 18.98 3.82
C ALA A 5 -14.41 18.67 2.74
N THR A 6 -14.44 19.49 1.69
CA THR A 6 -15.12 19.15 0.45
C THR A 6 -14.67 17.75 0.04
N LEU A 7 -15.59 16.80 0.04
CA LEU A 7 -15.46 15.49 -0.59
C LEU A 7 -15.28 15.71 -2.09
N THR A 8 -14.09 16.14 -2.53
CA THR A 8 -13.63 15.82 -3.87
C THR A 8 -13.73 14.30 -3.96
N ALA A 9 -14.64 13.83 -4.80
CA ALA A 9 -14.87 12.42 -5.02
C ALA A 9 -13.51 11.74 -5.25
N LEU A 10 -13.07 10.92 -4.29
CA LEU A 10 -11.81 10.19 -4.35
C LEU A 10 -11.72 9.48 -5.71
N PRO A 11 -10.72 9.71 -6.55
CA PRO A 11 -10.83 9.50 -7.99
C PRO A 11 -11.21 8.07 -8.38
N GLU A 12 -10.67 7.07 -7.68
CA GLU A 12 -10.75 5.65 -8.08
C GLU A 12 -11.67 4.81 -7.18
N LEU A 13 -12.24 3.74 -7.73
CA LEU A 13 -12.95 2.71 -6.95
C LEU A 13 -11.95 1.79 -6.23
N GLN A 14 -12.37 1.16 -5.12
CA GLN A 14 -11.56 0.10 -4.51
C GLN A 14 -11.36 -1.09 -5.45
N PRO A 15 -10.22 -1.80 -5.35
CA PRO A 15 -9.96 -2.99 -6.17
C PRO A 15 -10.95 -4.12 -5.82
N GLU A 16 -11.26 -4.96 -6.82
CA GLU A 16 -12.01 -6.21 -6.59
C GLU A 16 -11.10 -7.36 -6.18
N ASP A 17 -9.84 -7.33 -6.62
CA ASP A 17 -8.83 -8.35 -6.32
C ASP A 17 -8.62 -8.51 -4.80
N PRO A 18 -8.73 -9.73 -4.25
CA PRO A 18 -8.60 -9.97 -2.81
C PRO A 18 -7.22 -9.58 -2.25
N GLY A 19 -6.14 -9.75 -3.01
CA GLY A 19 -4.79 -9.38 -2.59
C GLY A 19 -4.65 -7.87 -2.43
N ALA A 20 -5.03 -7.12 -3.46
CA ALA A 20 -5.03 -5.67 -3.48
C ALA A 20 -5.96 -5.08 -2.41
N ARG A 21 -7.12 -5.69 -2.16
CA ARG A 21 -8.02 -5.29 -1.06
C ARG A 21 -7.39 -5.49 0.31
N LEU A 22 -6.75 -6.64 0.56
CA LEU A 22 -6.07 -6.91 1.83
C LEU A 22 -4.93 -5.92 2.07
N LEU A 23 -4.16 -5.64 1.01
CA LEU A 23 -3.08 -4.67 1.04
C LEU A 23 -3.60 -3.25 1.34
N LEU A 24 -4.63 -2.79 0.61
CA LEU A 24 -5.24 -1.49 0.82
C LEU A 24 -5.81 -1.35 2.23
N PHE A 25 -6.48 -2.39 2.73
CA PHE A 25 -6.95 -2.45 4.11
C PHE A 25 -5.78 -2.25 5.09
N GLY A 26 -4.68 -2.98 4.91
CA GLY A 26 -3.50 -2.84 5.77
C GLY A 26 -2.87 -1.45 5.73
N VAL A 27 -2.72 -0.86 4.54
CA VAL A 27 -2.20 0.51 4.37
C VAL A 27 -3.07 1.53 5.10
N ARG A 28 -4.39 1.46 4.92
CA ARG A 28 -5.34 2.38 5.58
C ARG A 28 -5.33 2.23 7.08
N GLN A 29 -5.37 0.98 7.55
CA GLN A 29 -5.45 0.68 8.96
C GLN A 29 -4.16 1.07 9.69
N MET A 30 -2.98 0.79 9.12
CA MET A 30 -1.69 1.23 9.66
C MET A 30 -1.48 2.75 9.54
N GLY A 31 -1.98 3.37 8.48
CA GLY A 31 -1.94 4.83 8.33
C GLY A 31 -2.72 5.57 9.43
N ALA A 32 -3.83 5.00 9.90
CA ALA A 32 -4.65 5.59 10.95
C ALA A 32 -4.22 5.20 12.37
N HIS A 33 -3.78 3.96 12.60
CA HIS A 33 -3.56 3.40 13.94
C HIS A 33 -2.10 3.02 14.23
N GLY A 34 -1.20 3.25 13.27
CA GLY A 34 0.22 2.94 13.36
C GLY A 34 0.59 1.56 12.80
N ILE A 35 1.88 1.38 12.50
CA ILE A 35 2.43 0.19 11.82
C ILE A 35 2.26 -1.12 12.62
N HIS A 36 2.04 -1.05 13.93
CA HIS A 36 1.85 -2.22 14.80
C HIS A 36 0.38 -2.60 15.02
N ASP A 37 -0.54 -2.05 14.23
CA ASP A 37 -1.98 -2.32 14.34
C ASP A 37 -2.32 -3.84 14.35
N ALA A 38 -3.16 -4.22 15.32
CA ALA A 38 -3.55 -5.60 15.58
C ALA A 38 -4.57 -6.12 14.57
N CYS A 39 -5.47 -5.27 14.07
CA CYS A 39 -6.48 -5.64 13.08
C CYS A 39 -5.83 -6.05 11.76
N THR A 40 -4.78 -5.34 11.34
CA THR A 40 -3.98 -5.66 10.16
C THR A 40 -3.23 -6.96 10.37
N ALA A 41 -2.61 -7.15 11.53
CA ALA A 41 -1.93 -8.40 11.85
C ALA A 41 -2.92 -9.59 11.81
N HIS A 42 -4.12 -9.44 12.37
CA HIS A 42 -5.15 -10.46 12.34
C HIS A 42 -5.63 -10.76 10.92
N ALA A 43 -5.89 -9.75 10.09
CA ALA A 43 -6.28 -9.93 8.70
C ALA A 43 -5.23 -10.72 7.90
N PHE A 44 -3.94 -10.44 8.13
CA PHE A 44 -2.84 -11.17 7.50
C PHE A 44 -2.74 -12.61 8.01
N VAL A 45 -2.97 -12.87 9.29
CA VAL A 45 -3.05 -14.25 9.83
C VAL A 45 -4.19 -15.02 9.18
N THR A 46 -5.35 -14.40 9.03
CA THR A 46 -6.52 -15.02 8.40
C THR A 46 -6.28 -15.32 6.91
N ALA A 47 -5.64 -14.40 6.18
CA ALA A 47 -5.37 -14.57 4.76
C ALA A 47 -4.22 -15.55 4.46
N PHE A 48 -3.13 -15.48 5.22
CA PHE A 48 -1.87 -16.16 4.91
C PHE A 48 -1.52 -17.32 5.86
N GLY A 49 -2.29 -17.53 6.92
CA GLY A 49 -2.04 -18.58 7.91
C GLY A 49 -0.65 -18.48 8.50
N LYS A 50 0.10 -19.60 8.54
CA LYS A 50 1.46 -19.65 9.11
C LYS A 50 2.47 -18.76 8.38
N GLY A 51 2.22 -18.43 7.11
CA GLY A 51 3.11 -17.62 6.27
C GLY A 51 2.98 -16.11 6.48
N PHE A 52 2.01 -15.65 7.29
CA PHE A 52 1.64 -14.23 7.40
C PHE A 52 2.77 -13.26 7.78
N ARG A 53 3.79 -13.74 8.50
CA ARG A 53 4.83 -12.88 9.07
C ARG A 53 5.62 -12.14 8.00
N ARG A 54 5.99 -12.82 6.91
CA ARG A 54 6.77 -12.23 5.82
C ARG A 54 6.03 -11.06 5.14
N PRO A 55 4.82 -11.23 4.60
CA PRO A 55 4.09 -10.11 4.00
C PRO A 55 3.75 -9.01 5.02
N LEU A 56 3.46 -9.36 6.28
CA LEU A 56 3.15 -8.36 7.31
C LEU A 56 4.36 -7.49 7.68
N VAL A 57 5.55 -8.09 7.86
CA VAL A 57 6.76 -7.33 8.16
C VAL A 57 7.17 -6.45 6.97
N LEU A 58 7.04 -6.97 5.75
CA LEU A 58 7.35 -6.20 4.54
C LEU A 58 6.39 -5.02 4.34
N LEU A 59 5.09 -5.18 4.63
CA LEU A 59 4.14 -4.07 4.61
C LEU A 59 4.52 -2.99 5.65
N ARG A 60 4.89 -3.41 6.86
CA ARG A 60 5.33 -2.48 7.92
C ARG A 60 6.58 -1.71 7.52
N ALA A 61 7.57 -2.41 6.96
CA ALA A 61 8.79 -1.80 6.45
C ALA A 61 8.47 -0.80 5.32
N LEU A 62 7.64 -1.19 4.36
CA LEU A 62 7.21 -0.33 3.26
C LEU A 62 6.54 0.95 3.77
N MET A 63 5.59 0.84 4.69
CA MET A 63 4.90 1.99 5.28
C MET A 63 5.87 2.92 6.01
N GLN A 64 6.83 2.36 6.73
CA GLN A 64 7.84 3.15 7.45
C GLN A 64 8.81 3.85 6.48
N GLU A 65 9.28 3.15 5.45
CA GLU A 65 10.18 3.71 4.43
C GLU A 65 9.50 4.80 3.62
N MET A 66 8.26 4.58 3.17
CA MET A 66 7.46 5.60 2.48
C MET A 66 7.27 6.84 3.35
N SER A 67 6.93 6.67 4.63
CA SER A 67 6.77 7.78 5.57
C SER A 67 8.08 8.56 5.78
N ALA A 68 9.21 7.85 5.89
CA ALA A 68 10.51 8.46 6.11
C ALA A 68 11.08 9.17 4.86
N MET A 69 10.80 8.66 3.67
CA MET A 69 11.35 9.19 2.41
C MET A 69 10.47 10.22 1.71
N SER A 70 9.16 10.23 1.96
CA SER A 70 8.25 11.13 1.24
C SER A 70 8.59 12.60 1.46
N ALA A 71 8.59 13.38 0.38
CA ALA A 71 8.81 14.82 0.43
C ALA A 71 7.63 15.58 1.07
N GLY A 72 6.47 14.94 1.21
CA GLY A 72 5.29 15.52 1.84
C GLY A 72 4.32 14.47 2.40
N PRO A 73 3.21 14.91 3.01
CA PRO A 73 2.23 14.00 3.59
C PRO A 73 1.56 13.13 2.52
N ILE A 74 1.62 11.81 2.68
CA ILE A 74 0.90 10.86 1.84
C ILE A 74 -0.56 10.79 2.31
N GLN A 75 -1.49 11.16 1.43
CA GLN A 75 -2.92 11.14 1.75
C GLN A 75 -3.49 9.72 1.66
N ILE A 76 -3.98 9.21 2.79
CA ILE A 76 -4.61 7.89 2.93
C ILE A 76 -6.06 8.09 3.34
N ALA A 77 -6.98 7.38 2.68
CA ALA A 77 -8.41 7.49 2.99
C ALA A 77 -8.77 6.70 4.25
N PRO A 78 -9.84 7.10 4.96
CA PRO A 78 -10.42 6.28 6.02
C PRO A 78 -10.78 4.87 5.53
N TRP A 79 -10.62 3.88 6.39
CA TRP A 79 -10.86 2.46 6.06
C TRP A 79 -12.28 2.19 5.52
N CYS A 80 -13.27 2.98 5.94
CA CYS A 80 -14.67 2.84 5.55
C CYS A 80 -15.01 3.41 4.15
N CYS A 81 -14.07 4.09 3.49
CA CYS A 81 -14.33 4.74 2.19
C CYS A 81 -14.30 3.74 1.03
N ALA A 82 -15.39 3.63 0.27
CA ALA A 82 -15.51 2.78 -0.93
C ALA A 82 -14.62 3.18 -2.12
N ARG A 83 -13.91 4.32 -2.00
CA ARG A 83 -13.08 4.92 -3.05
C ARG A 83 -11.67 5.16 -2.53
N MET A 84 -10.70 5.32 -3.44
CA MET A 84 -9.28 5.44 -3.14
C MET A 84 -8.69 6.82 -3.45
N THR A 85 -7.70 7.24 -2.66
CA THR A 85 -6.88 8.42 -2.99
C THR A 85 -5.99 8.13 -4.21
N GLY A 86 -5.47 9.20 -4.82
CA GLY A 86 -4.49 9.05 -5.92
C GLY A 86 -3.23 8.31 -5.47
N ALA A 87 -2.75 8.55 -4.25
CA ALA A 87 -1.59 7.85 -3.69
C ALA A 87 -1.88 6.36 -3.44
N GLU A 88 -3.07 6.02 -2.93
CA GLU A 88 -3.48 4.62 -2.75
C GLU A 88 -3.52 3.87 -4.09
N SER A 89 -4.13 4.48 -5.12
CA SER A 89 -4.15 3.91 -6.47
C SER A 89 -2.74 3.75 -7.06
N ALA A 90 -1.89 4.78 -6.95
CA ALA A 90 -0.52 4.73 -7.42
C ALA A 90 0.29 3.62 -6.72
N LEU A 91 0.13 3.47 -5.40
CA LEU A 91 0.80 2.42 -4.64
C LEU A 91 0.37 1.01 -5.10
N LEU A 92 -0.93 0.79 -5.31
CA LEU A 92 -1.43 -0.49 -5.84
C LEU A 92 -0.89 -0.77 -7.25
N GLN A 93 -0.86 0.24 -8.13
CA GLN A 93 -0.26 0.10 -9.46
C GLN A 93 1.23 -0.21 -9.41
N VAL A 94 1.99 0.44 -8.52
CA VAL A 94 3.41 0.13 -8.30
C VAL A 94 3.56 -1.34 -7.91
N LEU A 95 2.83 -1.80 -6.89
CA LEU A 95 2.95 -3.16 -6.35
C LEU A 95 2.45 -4.24 -7.31
N GLY A 96 1.45 -3.95 -8.14
CA GLY A 96 0.99 -4.88 -9.17
C GLY A 96 1.93 -5.01 -10.37
N ARG A 97 2.69 -3.96 -10.68
CA ARG A 97 3.60 -3.94 -11.84
C ARG A 97 5.06 -4.19 -11.50
N VAL A 98 5.49 -4.00 -10.26
CA VAL A 98 6.93 -3.98 -9.91
C VAL A 98 7.67 -5.28 -10.26
N ARG A 99 6.98 -6.42 -10.28
CA ARG A 99 7.55 -7.73 -10.65
C ARG A 99 7.86 -7.87 -12.14
N THR A 100 7.10 -7.18 -13.00
CA THR A 100 7.19 -7.31 -14.47
C THR A 100 7.73 -6.04 -15.14
N GLN A 101 7.53 -4.88 -14.53
CA GLN A 101 7.86 -3.56 -15.05
C GLN A 101 8.50 -2.67 -13.97
N PRO A 102 9.65 -3.07 -13.38
CA PRO A 102 10.24 -2.38 -12.25
C PRO A 102 10.64 -0.93 -12.57
N GLN A 103 11.04 -0.63 -13.80
CA GLN A 103 11.43 0.73 -14.20
C GLN A 103 10.22 1.68 -14.21
N VAL A 104 9.05 1.22 -14.69
CA VAL A 104 7.81 2.01 -14.69
C VAL A 104 7.34 2.23 -13.24
N SER A 105 7.38 1.17 -12.43
CA SER A 105 7.05 1.25 -11.01
C SER A 105 7.98 2.19 -10.24
N ALA A 106 9.27 2.24 -10.58
CA ALA A 106 10.23 3.16 -9.96
C ALA A 106 9.85 4.63 -10.18
N VAL A 107 9.52 4.99 -11.42
CA VAL A 107 9.13 6.36 -11.78
C VAL A 107 7.82 6.74 -11.09
N LEU A 108 6.82 5.86 -11.12
CA LEU A 108 5.53 6.09 -10.47
C LEU A 108 5.66 6.24 -8.95
N LEU A 109 6.51 5.42 -8.32
CA LEU A 109 6.77 5.49 -6.88
C LEU A 109 7.51 6.77 -6.50
N ALA A 110 8.51 7.17 -7.29
CA ALA A 110 9.25 8.41 -7.07
C ALA A 110 8.34 9.65 -7.19
N ASP A 111 7.47 9.67 -8.20
CA ASP A 111 6.47 10.73 -8.41
C ASP A 111 5.49 10.82 -7.24
N MET A 112 4.89 9.68 -6.84
CA MET A 112 3.97 9.62 -5.70
C MET A 112 4.60 10.11 -4.39
N LEU A 113 5.88 9.78 -4.16
CA LEU A 113 6.62 10.21 -2.95
C LEU A 113 7.19 11.63 -3.07
N GLY A 114 7.15 12.25 -4.25
CA GLY A 114 7.73 13.56 -4.51
C GLY A 114 9.26 13.59 -4.41
N VAL A 115 9.94 12.47 -4.68
CA VAL A 115 11.40 12.33 -4.60
C VAL A 115 12.02 12.03 -5.95
N ARG A 116 13.34 12.24 -6.08
CA ARG A 116 14.07 11.94 -7.32
C ARG A 116 14.42 10.45 -7.45
N ASP A 117 14.63 9.78 -6.33
CA ASP A 117 15.04 8.38 -6.29
C ASP A 117 14.31 7.66 -5.16
N ALA A 118 13.50 6.67 -5.53
CA ALA A 118 12.74 5.82 -4.61
C ALA A 118 13.23 4.36 -4.64
N THR A 119 14.45 4.10 -5.12
CA THR A 119 14.97 2.74 -5.33
C THR A 119 14.93 1.89 -4.05
N GLY A 120 15.25 2.47 -2.89
CA GLY A 120 15.16 1.77 -1.60
C GLY A 120 13.75 1.26 -1.30
N VAL A 121 12.76 2.16 -1.38
CA VAL A 121 11.34 1.82 -1.18
C VAL A 121 10.85 0.81 -2.22
N LEU A 122 11.32 0.93 -3.47
CA LEU A 122 10.94 0.04 -4.56
C LEU A 122 11.39 -1.41 -4.30
N ILE A 123 12.57 -1.61 -3.70
CA ILE A 123 13.06 -2.95 -3.34
C ILE A 123 12.12 -3.59 -2.32
N THR A 124 11.71 -2.84 -1.30
CA THR A 124 10.75 -3.32 -0.30
C THR A 124 9.38 -3.60 -0.91
N ALA A 125 8.91 -2.72 -1.81
CA ALA A 125 7.67 -2.95 -2.57
C ALA A 125 7.75 -4.22 -3.42
N HIS A 126 8.86 -4.45 -4.12
CA HIS A 126 9.10 -5.66 -4.90
C HIS A 126 9.13 -6.92 -4.03
N ALA A 127 9.80 -6.87 -2.87
CA ALA A 127 9.82 -7.98 -1.92
C ALA A 127 8.42 -8.29 -1.38
N LEU A 128 7.63 -7.25 -1.06
CA LEU A 128 6.25 -7.38 -0.62
C LEU A 128 5.38 -8.04 -1.69
N ALA A 129 5.43 -7.54 -2.93
CA ALA A 129 4.67 -8.09 -4.05
C ALA A 129 4.99 -9.57 -4.29
N ASN A 130 6.27 -9.96 -4.21
CA ASN A 130 6.65 -11.37 -4.31
C ASN A 130 6.14 -12.19 -3.13
N SER A 131 6.15 -11.67 -1.91
CA SER A 131 5.60 -12.39 -0.75
C SER A 131 4.09 -12.65 -0.86
N PHE A 132 3.35 -11.75 -1.50
CA PHE A 132 1.94 -11.93 -1.82
C PHE A 132 1.73 -13.00 -2.89
N ALA A 133 2.50 -12.95 -3.97
CA ALA A 133 2.46 -13.95 -5.05
C ALA A 133 2.84 -15.36 -4.55
N ASP A 134 3.90 -15.49 -3.75
CA ASP A 134 4.37 -16.76 -3.18
C ASP A 134 3.29 -17.43 -2.32
N MET A 135 2.37 -16.64 -1.76
CA MET A 135 1.28 -17.10 -0.90
C MET A 135 -0.06 -17.24 -1.64
N GLY A 136 -0.08 -17.08 -2.97
CA GLY A 136 -1.27 -17.28 -3.80
C GLY A 136 -2.24 -16.08 -3.86
N LEU A 137 -1.82 -14.90 -3.40
CA LEU A 137 -2.58 -13.65 -3.51
C LEU A 137 -1.76 -12.62 -4.29
N ALA A 138 -1.38 -12.95 -5.53
CA ALA A 138 -0.65 -12.02 -6.40
C ALA A 138 -1.45 -10.73 -6.59
N LEU A 139 -0.75 -9.60 -6.66
CA LEU A 139 -1.34 -8.26 -6.73
C LEU A 139 -1.61 -7.84 -8.18
N ASP A 140 -2.21 -8.73 -8.97
CA ASP A 140 -2.42 -8.47 -10.39
C ASP A 140 -3.59 -7.47 -10.54
N GLN A 141 -3.25 -6.23 -10.91
CA GLN A 141 -4.17 -5.13 -11.19
C GLN A 141 -4.03 -4.70 -12.66
#